data_AF-A0A973FQE9-F1
#
_entry.id   AF-A0A973FQE9-F1
#
_cell.length_a   1.000
_cell.length_b   1.000
_cell.length_c   1.000
_cell.angle_alpha   90.00
_cell.angle_beta   90.00
_cell.angle_gamma   90.00
#
_symmetry.space_group_name_H-M   'P 1'
#
loop_
_entity.id
_entity.type
_entity.pdbx_description
1 polymer ?
#
loop_
_entity_poly.entity_id
_entity_poly.type
_entity_poly.pdbx_seq_one_letter_code
_entity_poly.pdbx_strand_id
1 'polypeptide(L)'
;MHSYKNSTNRDTLILIGLGLGLLIAYRASAQLPLTALGLAIFTPLALWRPDLALAYVPFSVALYFMPKGLFDARFGIRDTGIYLPLHEVVLLITAAGAALDWKRALRVLRNVSSAFVPTALFALAGLWGFLIAGEKGPALRELRWLVVEPLIFYGLLLVYAARGGAGYWRQMIGFWLAGGALAGLVGILQLSGLNLAPLIGIKAGRSEEHT
;
A
#
# COMPACT_ATOMS: atom_id res chain seq x y z
N MET A 1 18.98 -30.72 0.13
CA MET A 1 18.61 -29.82 -0.99
C MET A 1 17.10 -29.71 -1.27
N HIS A 2 16.25 -30.56 -0.67
CA HIS A 2 14.79 -30.54 -0.86
C HIS A 2 14.03 -29.46 -0.07
N SER A 3 14.62 -28.91 1.00
CA SER A 3 13.94 -27.97 1.92
C SER A 3 13.79 -26.53 1.37
N TYR A 4 14.71 -26.07 0.50
CA TYR A 4 14.69 -24.70 -0.04
C TYR A 4 13.60 -24.48 -1.12
N LYS A 5 13.19 -25.54 -1.83
CA LYS A 5 12.19 -25.46 -2.91
C LYS A 5 10.77 -25.30 -2.35
N ASN A 6 10.50 -25.86 -1.18
CA ASN A 6 9.18 -25.83 -0.55
C ASN A 6 8.80 -24.45 0.00
N SER A 7 9.77 -23.65 0.48
CA SER A 7 9.49 -22.27 0.91
C SER A 7 9.10 -21.38 -0.26
N THR A 8 9.79 -21.52 -1.40
CA THR A 8 9.56 -20.70 -2.60
C THR A 8 8.18 -20.92 -3.21
N ASN A 9 7.74 -22.19 -3.31
CA ASN A 9 6.41 -22.52 -3.83
C ASN A 9 5.30 -21.97 -2.91
N ARG A 10 5.46 -22.11 -1.60
CA ARG A 10 4.51 -21.59 -0.62
C ARG A 10 4.43 -20.05 -0.66
N ASP A 11 5.56 -19.38 -0.74
CA ASP A 11 5.63 -17.92 -0.81
C ASP A 11 4.96 -17.40 -2.09
N THR A 12 5.15 -18.10 -3.20
CA THR A 12 4.45 -17.81 -4.46
C THR A 12 2.94 -17.96 -4.32
N LEU A 13 2.46 -19.05 -3.69
CA LEU A 13 1.03 -19.25 -3.44
C LEU A 13 0.44 -18.17 -2.52
N ILE A 14 1.17 -17.75 -1.49
CA ILE A 14 0.74 -16.68 -0.59
C ILE A 14 0.71 -15.34 -1.33
N LEU A 15 1.72 -15.04 -2.16
CA LEU A 15 1.72 -13.85 -3.01
C LEU A 15 0.52 -13.83 -3.95
N ILE A 16 0.21 -14.96 -4.60
CA ILE A 16 -0.97 -15.09 -5.46
C ILE A 16 -2.25 -14.85 -4.63
N GLY A 17 -2.37 -15.46 -3.46
CA GLY A 17 -3.52 -15.26 -2.57
C GLY A 17 -3.71 -13.80 -2.13
N LEU A 18 -2.62 -13.12 -1.77
CA LEU A 18 -2.62 -11.69 -1.46
C LEU A 18 -3.07 -10.87 -2.67
N GLY A 19 -2.54 -11.18 -3.85
CA GLY A 19 -2.88 -10.48 -5.10
C GLY A 19 -4.34 -10.67 -5.49
N LEU A 20 -4.87 -11.89 -5.37
CA LEU A 20 -6.28 -12.18 -5.62
C LEU A 20 -7.19 -11.48 -4.60
N GLY A 21 -6.83 -11.50 -3.31
CA GLY A 21 -7.55 -10.77 -2.28
C GLY A 21 -7.63 -9.27 -2.59
N LEU A 22 -6.49 -8.66 -2.98
CA LEU A 22 -6.45 -7.25 -3.38
C LEU A 22 -7.21 -6.98 -4.68
N LEU A 23 -7.11 -7.85 -5.68
CA LEU A 23 -7.82 -7.69 -6.94
C LEU A 23 -9.34 -7.76 -6.74
N ILE A 24 -9.82 -8.73 -5.97
CA ILE A 24 -11.24 -8.86 -5.59
C ILE A 24 -11.68 -7.63 -4.80
N ALA A 25 -10.89 -7.23 -3.79
CA ALA A 25 -11.17 -6.06 -3.00
C ALA A 25 -11.25 -4.81 -3.89
N TYR A 26 -10.30 -4.60 -4.79
CA TYR A 26 -10.22 -3.40 -5.62
C TYR A 26 -11.32 -3.36 -6.69
N ARG A 27 -11.50 -4.45 -7.45
CA ARG A 27 -12.40 -4.48 -8.61
C ARG A 27 -13.87 -4.50 -8.23
N ALA A 28 -14.22 -5.19 -7.15
CA ALA A 28 -15.61 -5.29 -6.71
C ALA A 28 -16.05 -4.10 -5.83
N SER A 29 -15.49 -2.93 -6.07
CA SER A 29 -15.65 -1.73 -5.23
C SER A 29 -17.10 -1.27 -5.06
N ALA A 30 -17.96 -1.49 -6.06
CA ALA A 30 -19.39 -1.18 -5.97
C ALA A 30 -20.17 -2.17 -5.09
N GLN A 31 -19.61 -3.33 -4.74
CA GLN A 31 -20.28 -4.39 -4.00
C GLN A 31 -19.54 -4.64 -2.68
N LEU A 32 -20.06 -4.06 -1.59
CA LEU A 32 -19.54 -4.21 -0.22
C LEU A 32 -19.20 -5.67 0.14
N PRO A 33 -20.05 -6.67 -0.15
CA PRO A 33 -19.76 -8.07 0.19
C PRO A 33 -18.50 -8.60 -0.46
N LEU A 34 -18.26 -8.26 -1.73
CA LEU A 34 -17.07 -8.70 -2.45
C LEU A 34 -15.83 -7.93 -2.02
N THR A 35 -15.97 -6.64 -1.71
CA THR A 35 -14.88 -5.87 -1.08
C THR A 35 -14.47 -6.51 0.25
N ALA A 36 -15.45 -6.84 1.09
CA ALA A 36 -15.23 -7.50 2.37
C ALA A 36 -14.61 -8.89 2.18
N LEU A 37 -15.03 -9.66 1.17
CA LEU A 37 -14.45 -10.95 0.83
C LEU A 37 -12.96 -10.81 0.43
N GLY A 38 -12.64 -9.87 -0.45
CA GLY A 38 -11.26 -9.61 -0.86
C GLY A 38 -10.37 -9.22 0.33
N LEU A 39 -10.87 -8.36 1.22
CA LEU A 39 -10.19 -8.02 2.47
C LEU A 39 -10.11 -9.21 3.44
N ALA A 40 -11.13 -10.06 3.51
CA ALA A 40 -11.14 -11.26 4.34
C ALA A 40 -10.14 -12.32 3.85
N ILE A 41 -9.76 -12.31 2.57
CA ILE A 41 -8.68 -13.13 2.02
C ILE A 41 -7.32 -12.45 2.28
N PHE A 42 -7.21 -11.17 1.95
CA PHE A 42 -5.94 -10.43 2.02
C PHE A 42 -5.45 -10.28 3.47
N THR A 43 -6.31 -9.85 4.38
CA THR A 43 -5.97 -9.50 5.76
C THR A 43 -5.31 -10.65 6.52
N PRO A 44 -5.89 -11.86 6.63
CA PRO A 44 -5.25 -12.95 7.37
C PRO A 44 -3.91 -13.36 6.76
N LEU A 45 -3.79 -13.36 5.42
CA LEU A 45 -2.52 -13.65 4.75
C LEU A 45 -1.47 -12.57 5.03
N ALA A 46 -1.87 -11.30 5.05
CA ALA A 46 -0.97 -10.17 5.32
C ALA A 46 -0.57 -10.10 6.79
N LEU A 47 -1.46 -10.46 7.72
CA LEU A 47 -1.12 -10.62 9.13
C LEU A 47 -0.17 -11.79 9.37
N TRP A 48 -0.30 -12.88 8.58
CA TRP A 48 0.57 -14.05 8.70
C TRP A 48 1.93 -13.88 8.03
N ARG A 49 1.98 -13.24 6.86
CA ARG A 49 3.18 -12.98 6.05
C ARG A 49 3.26 -11.50 5.66
N PRO A 50 3.48 -10.60 6.64
CA PRO A 50 3.61 -9.17 6.39
C PRO A 50 4.83 -8.83 5.52
N ASP A 51 5.86 -9.69 5.51
CA ASP A 51 7.01 -9.58 4.61
C ASP A 51 6.60 -9.60 3.13
N LEU A 52 5.70 -10.53 2.77
CA LEU A 52 5.20 -10.69 1.40
C LEU A 52 4.13 -9.63 1.07
N ALA A 53 3.28 -9.27 2.04
CA ALA A 53 2.27 -8.24 1.85
C ALA A 53 2.87 -6.86 1.57
N LEU A 54 4.04 -6.54 2.15
CA LEU A 54 4.73 -5.27 1.89
C LEU A 54 5.04 -5.06 0.41
N ALA A 55 5.25 -6.13 -0.38
CA ALA A 55 5.49 -6.06 -1.81
C ALA A 55 4.32 -5.39 -2.56
N TYR A 56 3.09 -5.54 -2.06
CA TYR A 56 1.92 -4.95 -2.66
C TYR A 56 1.79 -3.44 -2.41
N VAL A 57 2.53 -2.87 -1.45
CA VAL A 57 2.56 -1.41 -1.24
C VAL A 57 3.13 -0.70 -2.48
N PRO A 58 4.40 -0.91 -2.91
CA PRO A 58 4.94 -0.24 -4.09
C PRO A 58 4.23 -0.63 -5.39
N PHE A 59 3.68 -1.84 -5.49
CA PHE A 59 2.85 -2.25 -6.62
C PHE A 59 1.58 -1.39 -6.74
N SER A 60 0.92 -1.08 -5.62
CA SER A 60 -0.33 -0.32 -5.60
C SER A 60 -0.14 1.20 -5.57
N VAL A 61 1.08 1.71 -5.35
CA VAL A 61 1.38 3.16 -5.45
C VAL A 61 1.04 3.69 -6.83
N ALA A 62 1.33 2.93 -7.90
CA ALA A 62 1.01 3.34 -9.26
C ALA A 62 -0.52 3.50 -9.50
N LEU A 63 -1.34 2.90 -8.65
CA LEU A 63 -2.80 3.01 -8.67
C LEU A 63 -3.33 4.16 -7.79
N TYR A 64 -2.47 4.99 -7.20
CA TYR A 64 -2.86 6.10 -6.32
C TYR A 64 -3.83 7.09 -6.97
N PHE A 65 -3.71 7.31 -8.29
CA PHE A 65 -4.59 8.21 -9.05
C PHE A 65 -6.04 7.72 -9.18
N MET A 66 -6.32 6.49 -8.74
CA MET A 66 -7.65 5.89 -8.72
C MET A 66 -7.98 5.43 -7.30
N PRO A 67 -8.14 6.38 -6.35
CA PRO A 67 -8.44 6.04 -4.97
C PRO A 67 -9.82 5.40 -4.90
N LYS A 68 -9.96 4.39 -4.04
CA LYS A 68 -11.20 3.65 -3.90
C LYS A 68 -12.14 4.36 -2.91
N GLY A 69 -13.35 4.70 -3.36
CA GLY A 69 -14.43 5.12 -2.47
C GLY A 69 -14.98 3.92 -1.69
N LEU A 70 -14.97 4.01 -0.36
CA LEU A 70 -15.70 3.16 0.56
C LEU A 70 -16.88 3.97 1.12
N PHE A 71 -18.05 3.36 1.27
CA PHE A 71 -19.21 4.00 1.91
C PHE A 71 -19.70 5.30 1.23
N ASP A 72 -19.66 5.35 -0.10
CA ASP A 72 -20.22 6.42 -0.96
C ASP A 72 -21.76 6.49 -0.90
N ALA A 73 -22.37 7.51 -1.51
CA ALA A 73 -23.81 7.75 -1.62
C ALA A 73 -24.59 6.53 -2.15
N ARG A 74 -23.93 5.67 -2.94
CA ARG A 74 -24.47 4.37 -3.42
C ARG A 74 -24.84 3.41 -2.29
N PHE A 75 -24.30 3.60 -1.10
CA PHE A 75 -24.59 2.84 0.11
C PHE A 75 -25.48 3.59 1.09
N GLY A 76 -25.88 4.84 0.79
CA GLY A 76 -26.77 5.64 1.65
C GLY A 76 -26.17 6.06 3.00
N ILE A 77 -24.85 5.91 3.20
CA ILE A 77 -24.19 6.20 4.49
C ILE A 77 -23.61 7.62 4.50
N ARG A 78 -23.01 8.07 3.40
CA ARG A 78 -22.36 9.40 3.32
C ARG A 78 -22.34 9.91 1.89
N ASP A 79 -22.75 11.17 1.68
CA ASP A 79 -22.84 11.77 0.33
C ASP A 79 -21.48 11.88 -0.38
N THR A 80 -20.39 11.97 0.37
CA THR A 80 -19.02 12.14 -0.17
C THR A 80 -18.18 10.87 -0.16
N GLY A 81 -18.63 9.80 0.49
CA GLY A 81 -17.84 8.58 0.71
C GLY A 81 -16.53 8.81 1.50
N ILE A 82 -15.79 7.73 1.73
CA ILE A 82 -14.43 7.75 2.29
C ILE A 82 -13.50 7.20 1.21
N TYR A 83 -12.63 8.05 0.66
CA TYR A 83 -11.64 7.61 -0.33
C TYR A 83 -10.37 7.16 0.39
N LEU A 84 -10.08 5.86 0.32
CA LEU A 84 -8.88 5.27 0.89
C LEU A 84 -7.98 4.75 -0.25
N PRO A 85 -6.76 5.29 -0.41
CA PRO A 85 -5.78 4.75 -1.34
C PRO A 85 -5.49 3.29 -1.02
N LEU A 86 -5.42 2.44 -2.05
CA LEU A 86 -5.22 1.00 -1.86
C LEU A 86 -3.90 0.72 -1.13
N HIS A 87 -2.83 1.45 -1.47
CA HIS A 87 -1.53 1.28 -0.83
C HIS A 87 -1.56 1.63 0.67
N GLU A 88 -2.44 2.56 1.09
CA GLU A 88 -2.60 2.94 2.49
C GLU A 88 -3.21 1.76 3.28
N VAL A 89 -4.27 1.15 2.74
CA VAL A 89 -4.91 -0.03 3.35
C VAL A 89 -3.92 -1.20 3.43
N VAL A 90 -3.17 -1.45 2.35
CA VAL A 90 -2.14 -2.50 2.31
C VAL A 90 -1.06 -2.24 3.37
N LEU A 91 -0.56 -1.01 3.47
CA LEU A 91 0.49 -0.63 4.41
C LEU A 91 0.02 -0.77 5.86
N LEU A 92 -1.20 -0.31 6.18
CA LEU A 92 -1.76 -0.41 7.53
C LEU A 92 -1.95 -1.85 7.99
N ILE A 93 -2.50 -2.72 7.14
CA ILE A 93 -2.67 -4.14 7.44
C ILE A 93 -1.31 -4.82 7.59
N THR A 94 -0.36 -4.49 6.71
CA THR A 94 1.01 -5.03 6.77
C THR A 94 1.72 -4.60 8.06
N ALA A 95 1.57 -3.33 8.45
CA ALA A 95 2.12 -2.79 9.68
C ALA A 95 1.47 -3.44 10.92
N ALA A 96 0.17 -3.70 10.90
CA ALA A 96 -0.52 -4.43 11.95
C ALA A 96 0.02 -5.87 12.09
N GLY A 97 0.25 -6.56 10.97
CA GLY A 97 0.89 -7.88 10.97
C GLY A 97 2.31 -7.84 11.54
N ALA A 98 3.09 -6.83 11.16
CA ALA A 98 4.44 -6.62 11.67
C ALA A 98 4.46 -6.31 13.19
N ALA A 99 3.47 -5.57 13.67
CA ALA A 99 3.34 -5.19 15.08
C ALA A 99 3.12 -6.41 16.00
N LEU A 100 2.58 -7.52 15.48
CA LEU A 100 2.47 -8.77 16.23
C LEU A 100 3.84 -9.35 16.63
N ASP A 101 4.92 -8.98 15.94
CA ASP A 101 6.31 -9.38 16.24
C ASP A 101 7.23 -8.16 16.52
N TRP A 102 6.69 -7.15 17.21
CA TRP A 102 7.37 -5.86 17.40
C TRP A 102 8.74 -5.96 18.09
N LYS A 103 8.91 -6.90 19.04
CA LYS A 103 10.17 -7.11 19.78
C LYS A 103 11.32 -7.46 18.83
N ARG A 104 11.04 -8.24 17.78
CA ARG A 104 12.04 -8.59 16.77
C ARG A 104 12.28 -7.45 15.78
N ALA A 105 11.25 -6.68 15.44
CA ALA A 105 11.41 -5.48 14.61
C ALA A 105 12.34 -4.44 15.26
N LEU A 106 12.15 -4.13 16.54
CA LEU A 106 13.01 -3.23 17.30
C LEU A 106 14.48 -3.65 17.29
N ARG A 107 14.75 -4.95 17.44
CA ARG A 107 16.12 -5.47 17.49
C ARG A 107 16.86 -5.22 16.18
N VAL A 108 16.18 -5.39 15.05
CA VAL A 108 16.75 -5.11 13.73
C VAL A 108 17.01 -3.61 13.58
N LEU A 109 16.03 -2.76 13.89
CA LEU A 109 16.18 -1.31 13.76
C LEU A 109 17.35 -0.75 14.59
N ARG A 110 17.58 -1.30 15.79
CA ARG A 110 18.70 -0.89 16.65
C ARG A 110 20.07 -1.14 16.02
N ASN A 111 20.19 -2.16 15.17
CA ASN A 111 21.46 -2.53 14.55
C ASN A 111 21.75 -1.75 13.25
N VAL A 112 20.81 -0.91 12.78
CA VAL A 112 20.94 -0.12 11.53
C VAL A 112 21.34 1.34 11.84
N SER A 113 22.20 1.54 12.84
CA SER A 113 22.39 2.82 13.55
C SER A 113 22.83 4.03 12.70
N SER A 114 23.61 3.85 11.63
CA SER A 114 24.09 4.97 10.81
C SER A 114 23.05 5.54 9.84
N ALA A 115 22.01 4.78 9.50
CA ALA A 115 20.96 5.24 8.57
C ALA A 115 19.81 6.01 9.26
N PHE A 116 19.87 6.13 10.58
CA PHE A 116 18.76 6.66 11.38
C PHE A 116 18.75 8.19 11.45
N VAL A 117 19.89 8.87 11.28
CA VAL A 117 19.98 10.34 11.40
C VAL A 117 19.12 11.06 10.36
N PRO A 118 19.21 10.77 9.05
CA PRO A 118 18.36 11.45 8.06
C PRO A 118 16.88 11.15 8.29
N THR A 119 16.57 9.91 8.67
CA THR A 119 15.21 9.45 8.98
C THR A 119 14.60 10.19 10.17
N ALA A 120 15.39 10.35 11.24
CA ALA A 120 14.98 11.07 12.44
C ALA A 120 14.81 12.58 12.18
N LEU A 121 15.75 13.19 11.45
CA LEU A 121 15.65 14.59 11.04
C LEU A 121 14.40 14.84 10.19
N PHE A 122 14.09 13.94 9.25
CA PHE A 122 12.89 14.01 8.44
C PHE A 122 11.61 13.92 9.29
N ALA A 123 11.56 12.97 10.24
CA ALA A 123 10.43 12.82 11.15
C ALA A 123 10.23 14.07 12.02
N LEU A 124 11.33 14.61 12.59
CA LEU A 124 11.30 15.82 13.41
C LEU A 124 10.87 17.05 12.61
N ALA A 125 11.36 17.21 11.38
CA ALA A 125 10.94 18.29 10.50
C ALA A 125 9.44 18.23 10.20
N GLY A 126 8.92 17.04 9.90
CA GLY A 126 7.49 16.80 9.71
C GLY A 126 6.66 17.17 10.94
N LEU A 127 7.05 16.67 12.11
CA LEU A 127 6.39 16.98 13.38
C LEU A 127 6.43 18.47 13.70
N TRP A 128 7.56 19.12 13.47
CA TRP A 128 7.70 20.56 13.65
C TRP A 128 6.73 21.34 12.76
N GLY A 129 6.66 20.99 11.47
CA GLY A 129 5.71 21.58 10.52
C GLY A 129 4.26 21.44 10.98
N PHE A 130 3.87 20.27 11.49
CA PHE A 130 2.54 20.05 12.07
C PHE A 130 2.28 20.90 13.33
N LEU A 131 3.26 21.02 14.22
CA LEU A 131 3.12 21.79 15.47
C LEU A 131 2.91 23.28 15.21
N ILE A 132 3.58 23.86 14.21
CA ILE A 132 3.45 25.28 13.86
C ILE A 132 2.31 25.59 12.88
N ALA A 133 1.68 24.57 12.29
CA ALA A 133 0.61 24.77 11.32
C ALA A 133 -0.60 25.48 11.93
N GLY A 134 -1.12 26.50 11.24
CA GLY A 134 -2.33 27.23 11.65
C GLY A 134 -3.59 26.38 11.55
N GLU A 135 -3.67 25.48 10.56
CA GLU A 135 -4.78 24.53 10.40
C GLU A 135 -4.34 23.09 10.68
N LYS A 136 -4.82 22.53 11.79
CA LYS A 136 -4.40 21.18 12.23
C LYS A 136 -4.94 20.05 11.36
N GLY A 137 -6.11 20.21 10.76
CA GLY A 137 -6.73 19.18 9.91
C GLY A 137 -5.91 18.86 8.66
N PRO A 138 -5.68 19.83 7.76
CA PRO A 138 -4.82 19.64 6.60
C PRO A 138 -3.39 19.26 6.99
N ALA A 139 -2.82 19.90 8.02
CA ALA A 139 -1.46 19.59 8.46
C ALA A 139 -1.31 18.14 8.96
N LEU A 140 -2.31 17.56 9.64
CA LEU A 140 -2.28 16.16 10.04
C LEU A 140 -2.33 15.23 8.83
N ARG A 141 -3.12 15.58 7.80
CA ARG A 141 -3.20 14.82 6.55
C ARG A 141 -1.84 14.82 5.84
N GLU A 142 -1.21 15.99 5.73
CA GLU A 142 0.13 16.13 5.13
C GLU A 142 1.20 15.41 5.94
N LEU A 143 1.19 15.53 7.27
CA LEU A 143 2.09 14.77 8.15
C LEU A 143 1.95 13.27 7.90
N ARG A 144 0.71 12.78 7.80
CA ARG A 144 0.44 11.37 7.59
C ARG A 144 0.98 10.88 6.23
N TRP A 145 0.66 11.59 5.16
CA TRP A 145 1.01 11.20 3.78
C TRP A 145 2.48 11.40 3.44
N LEU A 146 3.07 12.53 3.85
CA LEU A 146 4.45 12.85 3.50
C LEU A 146 5.46 12.22 4.44
N VAL A 147 5.09 11.97 5.70
CA VAL A 147 6.05 11.59 6.74
C VAL A 147 5.73 10.22 7.33
N VAL A 148 4.55 10.05 7.94
CA VAL A 148 4.25 8.84 8.70
C VAL A 148 4.21 7.59 7.81
N GLU A 149 3.47 7.63 6.71
CA GLU A 149 3.34 6.48 5.81
C GLU A 149 4.68 6.06 5.16
N PRO A 150 5.47 6.98 4.57
CA PRO A 150 6.80 6.64 4.05
C PRO A 150 7.74 6.10 5.12
N LEU A 151 7.70 6.62 6.34
CA LEU A 151 8.54 6.14 7.44
C LEU A 151 8.13 4.74 7.92
N ILE A 152 6.84 4.44 8.00
CA ILE A 152 6.34 3.10 8.31
C ILE A 152 6.80 2.13 7.22
N PHE A 153 6.59 2.48 5.94
CA PHE A 153 7.01 1.65 4.81
C PHE A 153 8.53 1.40 4.84
N TYR A 154 9.33 2.45 4.99
CA TYR A 154 10.78 2.37 5.04
C TYR A 154 11.27 1.53 6.23
N GLY A 155 10.70 1.72 7.42
CA GLY A 155 11.03 0.93 8.60
C GLY A 155 10.75 -0.57 8.41
N LEU A 156 9.58 -0.92 7.87
CA LEU A 156 9.22 -2.30 7.55
C LEU A 156 10.14 -2.89 6.47
N LEU A 157 10.45 -2.11 5.44
CA LEU A 157 11.36 -2.50 4.37
C LEU A 157 12.75 -2.83 4.92
N LEU A 158 13.31 -2.00 5.80
CA LEU A 158 14.58 -2.29 6.46
C LEU A 158 14.52 -3.57 7.31
N VAL A 159 13.44 -3.74 8.08
CA VAL A 159 13.25 -4.92 8.95
C VAL A 159 13.23 -6.21 8.14
N TYR A 160 12.51 -6.25 7.02
CA TYR A 160 12.41 -7.45 6.19
C TYR A 160 13.59 -7.63 5.25
N ALA A 161 14.18 -6.54 4.74
CA ALA A 161 15.42 -6.60 3.96
C ALA A 161 16.59 -7.17 4.76
N ALA A 162 16.71 -6.82 6.05
CA ALA A 162 17.72 -7.41 6.92
C ALA A 162 17.55 -8.93 7.13
N ARG A 163 16.35 -9.48 6.89
CA ARG A 163 16.04 -10.91 7.02
C ARG A 163 16.18 -11.66 5.70
N GLY A 164 15.66 -11.09 4.62
CA GLY A 164 15.60 -11.72 3.30
C GLY A 164 16.77 -11.39 2.36
N GLY A 165 17.63 -10.44 2.75
CA GLY A 165 18.82 -10.05 1.99
C GLY A 165 18.49 -9.51 0.59
N ALA A 166 19.40 -9.76 -0.36
CA ALA A 166 19.28 -9.27 -1.73
C ALA A 166 18.05 -9.81 -2.48
N GLY A 167 17.56 -11.01 -2.13
CA GLY A 167 16.37 -11.60 -2.74
C GLY A 167 15.11 -10.78 -2.46
N TYR A 168 14.99 -10.26 -1.24
CA TYR A 168 13.86 -9.42 -0.83
C TYR A 168 13.83 -8.09 -1.61
N TRP A 169 14.98 -7.44 -1.77
CA TRP A 169 15.09 -6.22 -2.57
C TRP A 169 14.68 -6.45 -4.03
N ARG A 170 15.12 -7.55 -4.65
CA ARG A 170 14.71 -7.89 -6.01
C ARG A 170 13.20 -8.07 -6.12
N GLN A 171 12.56 -8.69 -5.12
CA GLN A 171 11.11 -8.83 -5.07
C GLN A 171 10.41 -7.47 -4.99
N MET A 172 10.86 -6.57 -4.08
CA MET A 172 10.27 -5.23 -3.94
C MET A 172 10.38 -4.41 -5.24
N ILE A 173 11.57 -4.43 -5.86
CA ILE A 173 11.81 -3.77 -7.16
C ILE A 173 10.91 -4.39 -8.24
N GLY A 174 10.80 -5.72 -8.28
CA GLY A 174 9.93 -6.41 -9.23
C GLY A 174 8.46 -5.99 -9.10
N PHE A 175 7.94 -5.88 -7.87
CA PHE A 175 6.57 -5.42 -7.63
C PHE A 175 6.37 -3.94 -7.97
N TRP A 176 7.34 -3.08 -7.66
CA TRP A 176 7.31 -1.69 -8.06
C TRP A 176 7.28 -1.52 -9.58
N LEU A 177 8.17 -2.22 -10.29
CA LEU A 177 8.22 -2.23 -11.76
C LEU A 177 6.94 -2.80 -12.36
N ALA A 178 6.39 -3.88 -11.80
CA ALA A 178 5.13 -4.46 -12.27
C ALA A 178 3.96 -3.50 -12.09
N GLY A 179 3.88 -2.78 -10.96
CA GLY A 179 2.86 -1.75 -10.73
C GLY A 179 2.98 -0.59 -11.71
N GLY A 180 4.20 -0.09 -11.91
CA GLY A 180 4.48 0.97 -12.89
C GLY A 180 4.18 0.55 -14.33
N ALA A 181 4.57 -0.67 -14.72
CA ALA A 181 4.28 -1.23 -16.04
C ALA A 181 2.77 -1.40 -16.27
N LEU A 182 2.02 -1.86 -15.26
CA LEU A 182 0.56 -1.96 -15.33
C LEU A 182 -0.08 -0.58 -15.50
N ALA A 183 0.32 0.41 -14.71
CA ALA A 183 -0.21 1.77 -14.84
C ALA A 183 0.15 2.41 -16.19
N GLY A 184 1.38 2.21 -16.67
CA GLY A 184 1.82 2.65 -18.00
C GLY A 184 1.01 2.02 -19.13
N LEU A 185 0.77 0.70 -19.06
CA LEU A 185 -0.08 -0.02 -20.00
C LEU A 185 -1.51 0.54 -20.02
N VAL A 186 -2.09 0.79 -18.84
CA VAL A 186 -3.41 1.44 -18.74
C VAL A 186 -3.40 2.83 -19.39
N GLY A 187 -2.34 3.61 -19.17
CA GLY A 187 -2.16 4.92 -19.81
C GLY A 187 -2.08 4.85 -21.34
N ILE A 188 -1.29 3.92 -21.88
CA ILE A 188 -1.15 3.71 -23.33
C ILE A 188 -2.48 3.28 -23.97
N LEU A 189 -3.21 2.38 -23.31
CA LEU A 189 -4.52 1.93 -23.80
C LEU A 189 -5.53 3.09 -23.79
N GLN A 190 -5.51 3.95 -22.77
CA GLN A 190 -6.33 5.16 -22.72
C GLN A 190 -5.99 6.14 -23.85
N LEU A 191 -4.71 6.33 -24.17
CA LEU A 191 -4.28 7.16 -25.32
C LEU A 191 -4.71 6.57 -26.67
N SER A 192 -4.84 5.25 -26.76
CA SER A 192 -5.28 4.53 -27.95
C SER A 192 -6.81 4.53 -28.13
N GLY A 193 -7.55 5.29 -27.31
CA GLY A 193 -9.01 5.38 -27.35
C GLY A 193 -9.73 4.26 -26.60
N LEU A 194 -9.01 3.30 -25.99
CA LEU A 194 -9.61 2.28 -25.13
C LEU A 194 -9.79 2.84 -23.72
N ASN A 195 -10.98 3.35 -23.43
CA ASN A 195 -11.29 3.87 -22.11
C ASN A 195 -11.44 2.72 -21.10
N LEU A 196 -10.36 2.40 -20.39
CA LEU A 196 -10.35 1.44 -19.28
C LEU A 196 -10.78 2.05 -17.94
N ALA A 197 -11.03 3.36 -17.85
CA ALA A 197 -11.47 3.99 -16.61
C ALA A 197 -12.73 3.32 -16.02
N PRO A 198 -13.76 2.94 -16.80
CA PRO A 198 -14.94 2.24 -16.28
C PRO A 198 -14.63 0.88 -15.63
N LEU A 199 -13.52 0.23 -16.01
CA LEU A 199 -13.12 -1.10 -15.52
C LEU A 199 -12.21 -1.05 -14.29
N ILE A 200 -11.62 0.10 -13.98
CA ILE A 200 -10.56 0.24 -12.96
C ILE A 200 -10.98 1.19 -11.83
N GLY A 201 -11.71 2.27 -12.11
CA GLY A 201 -12.20 3.21 -11.11
C GLY A 201 -12.48 4.62 -11.65
N ILE A 202 -13.07 5.47 -10.82
CA ILE A 202 -13.30 6.89 -11.17
C ILE A 202 -12.00 7.65 -10.92
N LYS A 203 -11.50 8.37 -11.93
CA LYS A 203 -10.30 9.22 -11.79
C LYS A 203 -10.60 10.38 -10.82
N ALA A 204 -9.77 10.56 -9.81
CA ALA A 204 -9.75 11.81 -9.04
C ALA A 204 -9.01 12.86 -9.89
N GLY A 205 -9.72 13.85 -10.45
CA GLY A 205 -9.06 15.00 -11.10
C GLY A 205 -9.66 15.59 -12.38
N ARG A 206 -10.92 15.33 -12.75
CA ARG A 206 -11.61 16.19 -13.75
C ARG A 206 -12.81 16.86 -13.10
N SER A 207 -12.54 17.93 -12.35
CA SER A 207 -13.52 18.99 -12.15
C SER A 207 -13.79 19.63 -13.51
N GLU A 208 -15.06 19.64 -13.89
CA GLU A 208 -15.69 20.62 -14.77
C GLU A 208 -14.99 20.92 -16.11
N GLU A 209 -15.47 20.28 -17.18
CA GLU A 209 -15.45 20.89 -18.50
C GLU A 209 -16.90 20.97 -19.00
N HIS A 210 -17.43 22.18 -18.84
CA HIS A 210 -18.43 22.88 -19.65
C HIS A 210 -19.34 22.05 -20.57
N THR A 211 -20.62 22.03 -20.21
CA THR A 211 -21.72 22.21 -21.17
C THR A 211 -22.54 23.40 -20.73
#